data_AF-A0A1Y0LG54-F1
#
_entry.id   AF-A0A1Y0LG54-F1
#
_cell.length_a   1.000
_cell.length_b   1.000
_cell.length_c   1.000
_cell.angle_alpha   90.00
_cell.angle_beta   90.00
_cell.angle_gamma   90.00
#
_symmetry.space_group_name_H-M   'P 1'
#
loop_
_entity.id
_entity.type
_entity.pdbx_description
1 polymer ?
#
loop_
_entity_poly.entity_id
_entity_poly.type
_entity_poly.pdbx_seq_one_letter_code
_entity_poly.pdbx_strand_id
1 'polypeptide(L)'
;MSGAMTRPAPNLYKTLFSTCVGNALEWFDIAVYAFFARYIAHEFFPTEDPSVSLLLTFGSFGVSFLIRPLGAIVLVCWLALLKSCYFATVPSMMADLFPVSTRASGMSISYNIAVTVFGGFAPLICSLLITATGTSLAPGYYLMALAVLSCAALAGSKRYQAT
;
A
#
# COMPACT_ATOMS: atom_id res chain seq x y z
N MET A 1 -36.01 6.14 -7.78
CA MET A 1 -34.87 6.53 -8.65
C MET A 1 -33.73 6.95 -7.71
N SER A 2 -32.73 6.09 -7.54
CA SER A 2 -31.75 6.12 -6.44
C SER A 2 -30.57 7.03 -6.80
N GLY A 3 -30.35 8.09 -6.01
CA GLY A 3 -29.25 9.02 -6.17
C GLY A 3 -27.91 8.38 -5.79
N ALA A 4 -26.97 8.37 -6.72
CA ALA A 4 -25.64 7.83 -6.55
C ALA A 4 -24.90 8.55 -5.40
N MET A 5 -24.48 7.79 -4.38
CA MET A 5 -23.60 8.23 -3.30
C MET A 5 -22.23 8.61 -3.89
N THR A 6 -22.03 9.89 -4.17
CA THR A 6 -20.73 10.45 -4.51
C THR A 6 -19.89 10.52 -3.24
N ARG A 7 -18.68 9.93 -3.25
CA ARG A 7 -17.66 10.24 -2.22
C ARG A 7 -17.59 11.76 -2.08
N PRO A 8 -17.43 12.35 -0.88
CA PRO A 8 -16.88 13.69 -0.83
C PRO A 8 -15.56 13.58 -1.59
N ALA A 9 -15.49 14.26 -2.74
CA ALA A 9 -14.28 14.24 -3.55
C ALA A 9 -13.12 14.52 -2.59
N PRO A 10 -12.02 13.73 -2.62
CA PRO A 10 -10.87 14.03 -1.79
C PRO A 10 -10.61 15.52 -1.93
N ASN A 11 -10.58 16.24 -0.80
CA ASN A 11 -10.68 17.70 -0.83
C ASN A 11 -9.65 18.21 -1.84
N LEU A 12 -10.13 18.68 -2.99
CA LEU A 12 -9.32 18.83 -4.20
C LEU A 12 -8.12 19.72 -3.88
N TYR A 13 -8.36 20.74 -3.05
CA TYR A 13 -7.34 21.63 -2.52
C TYR A 13 -6.27 20.91 -1.69
N LYS A 14 -6.64 19.94 -0.86
CA LYS A 14 -5.68 19.16 -0.05
C LYS A 14 -4.83 18.21 -0.91
N THR A 15 -5.44 17.55 -1.90
CA THR A 15 -4.72 16.68 -2.85
C THR A 15 -3.82 17.49 -3.79
N LEU A 16 -4.33 18.59 -4.35
CA LEU A 16 -3.53 19.52 -5.15
C LEU A 16 -2.36 20.06 -4.33
N PHE A 17 -2.62 20.52 -3.11
CA PHE A 17 -1.56 21.03 -2.24
C PHE A 17 -0.51 19.97 -1.93
N SER A 18 -0.89 18.73 -1.59
CA SER A 18 0.10 17.66 -1.34
C SER A 18 0.93 17.32 -2.57
N THR A 19 0.31 17.29 -3.76
CA THR A 19 1.02 17.01 -5.02
C THR A 19 1.95 18.17 -5.39
N CYS A 20 1.50 19.42 -5.23
CA CYS A 20 2.32 20.60 -5.46
C CYS A 20 3.53 20.65 -4.52
N VAL A 21 3.33 20.39 -3.23
CA VAL A 21 4.41 20.35 -2.24
C VAL A 21 5.39 19.22 -2.55
N GLY A 22 4.90 18.02 -2.88
CA GLY A 22 5.75 16.89 -3.26
C GLY A 22 6.58 17.18 -4.51
N ASN A 23 5.93 17.72 -5.56
CA ASN A 23 6.63 18.12 -6.78
C ASN A 23 7.64 19.24 -6.51
N ALA A 24 7.28 20.26 -5.72
CA ALA A 24 8.20 21.33 -5.36
C ALA A 24 9.44 20.81 -4.61
N LEU A 25 9.28 19.85 -3.70
CA LEU A 25 10.40 19.23 -2.99
C LEU A 25 11.30 18.44 -3.92
N GLU A 26 10.74 17.70 -4.88
CA GLU A 26 11.52 16.96 -5.88
C GLU A 26 12.34 17.93 -6.74
N TRP A 27 11.73 18.99 -7.27
CA TRP A 27 12.44 20.01 -8.07
C TRP A 27 13.46 20.80 -7.25
N PHE A 28 13.17 21.06 -5.97
CA PHE A 28 14.10 21.74 -5.07
C PHE A 28 15.38 20.93 -4.88
N ASP A 29 15.27 19.64 -4.57
CA ASP A 29 16.44 18.78 -4.36
C ASP A 29 17.31 18.67 -5.62
N ILE A 30 16.66 18.55 -6.79
CA ILE A 30 17.34 18.54 -8.10
C ILE A 30 18.07 19.87 -8.35
N ALA A 31 17.43 21.00 -8.05
CA ALA A 31 18.03 22.32 -8.22
C ALA A 31 19.23 22.53 -7.28
N VAL A 32 19.13 22.09 -6.02
CA VAL A 32 20.23 22.10 -5.06
C VAL A 32 21.39 21.23 -5.57
N TYR A 33 21.11 20.03 -6.05
CA TYR A 33 22.12 19.15 -6.64
C TYR A 33 22.84 19.81 -7.82
N ALA A 34 22.07 20.41 -8.76
CA ALA A 34 22.63 21.09 -9.92
C ALA A 34 23.47 22.32 -9.53
N PHE A 35 23.04 23.09 -8.53
CA PHE A 35 23.78 24.26 -8.03
C PHE A 35 25.12 23.85 -7.40
N PHE A 36 25.13 22.78 -6.60
CA PHE A 36 26.34 22.26 -5.97
C PHE A 36 27.13 21.27 -6.83
N ALA A 37 26.67 20.96 -8.05
CA ALA A 37 27.26 19.93 -8.91
C ALA A 37 28.76 20.15 -9.13
N ARG A 38 29.21 21.40 -9.29
CA ARG A 38 30.64 21.70 -9.45
C ARG A 38 31.47 21.36 -8.21
N TYR A 39 30.94 21.60 -7.02
CA TYR A 39 31.62 21.27 -5.76
C TYR A 39 31.65 19.75 -5.56
N ILE A 40 30.52 19.08 -5.78
CA ILE A 40 30.41 17.62 -5.72
C ILE A 40 31.39 16.97 -6.72
N ALA A 41 31.45 17.51 -7.94
CA ALA A 41 32.35 17.04 -8.99
C ALA A 41 33.82 17.08 -8.56
N HIS A 42 34.26 18.18 -7.95
CA HIS A 42 35.65 18.34 -7.52
C HIS A 42 36.02 17.42 -6.35
N GLU A 43 35.11 17.23 -5.39
CA GLU A 43 35.39 16.41 -4.20
C GLU A 43 35.23 14.91 -4.45
N PHE A 44 34.20 14.49 -5.17
CA PHE A 44 33.89 13.07 -5.36
C PHE A 44 34.47 12.49 -6.66
N PHE A 45 34.71 13.32 -7.68
CA PHE A 45 35.21 12.88 -8.99
C PHE A 45 36.40 13.72 -9.45
N PRO A 46 37.52 13.79 -8.70
CA PRO A 46 38.68 14.56 -9.12
C PRO A 46 39.26 13.99 -10.42
N THR A 47 39.19 14.76 -11.52
CA THR A 47 39.78 14.42 -12.82
C THR A 47 40.53 15.61 -13.39
N GLU A 48 41.48 15.37 -14.30
CA GLU A 48 42.31 16.43 -14.91
C GLU A 48 41.49 17.41 -15.76
N ASP A 49 40.35 16.96 -16.31
CA ASP A 49 39.42 17.79 -17.08
C ASP A 49 38.14 18.10 -16.26
N PRO A 50 37.91 19.38 -15.91
CA PRO A 50 36.71 19.81 -15.17
C PRO A 50 35.38 19.40 -15.83
N SER A 51 35.36 19.25 -17.16
CA SER A 51 34.16 18.88 -17.92
C SER A 51 33.75 17.43 -17.63
N VAL A 52 34.74 16.55 -17.47
CA VAL A 52 34.53 15.12 -17.20
C VAL A 52 34.02 14.91 -15.77
N SER A 53 34.56 15.63 -14.79
CA SER A 53 34.07 15.60 -13.40
C SER A 53 32.58 16.01 -13.30
N LEU A 54 32.17 17.05 -14.03
CA LEU A 54 30.77 17.47 -14.10
C LEU A 54 29.89 16.42 -14.79
N LEU A 55 30.37 15.84 -15.89
CA LEU A 55 29.66 14.78 -16.62
C LEU A 55 29.40 13.57 -15.72
N LEU A 56 30.39 13.14 -14.92
CA LEU A 56 30.26 12.04 -13.96
C LEU A 56 29.28 12.36 -12.83
N THR A 57 29.24 13.61 -12.38
CA THR A 57 28.30 14.09 -11.36
C THR A 57 26.86 14.01 -11.90
N PHE A 58 26.58 14.62 -13.06
CA PHE A 58 25.26 14.49 -13.69
C PHE A 58 24.92 13.04 -14.07
N GLY A 59 25.92 12.23 -14.45
CA GLY A 59 25.77 10.80 -14.69
C GLY A 59 25.30 10.05 -13.45
N SER A 60 25.90 10.31 -12.28
CA SER A 60 25.51 9.73 -11.00
C SER A 60 24.08 10.09 -10.61
N PHE A 61 23.69 11.35 -10.87
CA PHE A 61 22.30 11.77 -10.73
C PHE A 61 21.36 11.02 -11.70
N GLY A 62 21.77 10.81 -12.95
CA GLY A 62 21.03 9.97 -13.91
C GLY A 62 20.83 8.52 -13.43
N VAL A 63 21.82 7.91 -12.79
CA VAL A 63 21.70 6.57 -12.20
C VAL A 63 20.64 6.53 -11.09
N SER A 64 20.45 7.60 -10.33
CA SER A 64 19.42 7.66 -9.27
C SER A 64 18.00 7.45 -9.82
N PHE A 65 17.71 7.88 -11.04
CA PHE A 65 16.42 7.64 -11.71
C PHE A 65 16.20 6.16 -12.03
N LEU A 66 17.25 5.38 -12.24
CA LEU A 66 17.16 3.93 -12.43
C LEU A 66 17.01 3.20 -11.09
N ILE A 67 17.58 3.75 -10.01
CA ILE A 67 17.48 3.17 -8.66
C ILE A 67 16.07 3.35 -8.09
N ARG A 68 15.36 4.46 -8.37
CA ARG A 68 13.97 4.69 -7.90
C ARG A 68 13.00 3.54 -8.20
N PRO A 69 12.83 3.07 -9.46
CA PRO A 69 11.94 1.94 -9.74
C PRO A 69 12.47 0.64 -9.13
N LEU A 70 13.79 0.44 -9.06
CA LEU A 70 14.37 -0.74 -8.43
C LEU A 70 14.07 -0.77 -6.92
N GLY A 71 14.19 0.36 -6.23
CA GLY A 71 13.82 0.50 -4.82
C GLY A 71 12.34 0.22 -4.57
N ALA A 72 11.46 0.68 -5.47
CA ALA A 72 10.03 0.35 -5.41
C ALA A 72 9.79 -1.17 -5.56
N ILE A 73 10.47 -1.83 -6.50
CA ILE A 73 10.38 -3.29 -6.68
C ILE A 73 10.83 -4.02 -5.41
N VAL A 74 11.98 -3.64 -4.83
CA VAL A 74 12.49 -4.26 -3.59
C VAL A 74 11.51 -4.10 -2.44
N LEU A 75 10.96 -2.90 -2.24
CA LEU A 75 9.96 -2.65 -1.19
C LEU A 75 8.68 -3.46 -1.40
N VAL A 76 8.18 -3.54 -2.64
CA VAL A 76 7.00 -4.33 -2.97
C VAL A 76 7.27 -5.82 -2.76
N CYS A 77 8.42 -6.34 -3.20
CA CYS A 77 8.83 -7.72 -2.97
C CYS A 77 8.91 -8.04 -1.47
N TRP A 78 9.49 -7.14 -0.68
CA TRP A 78 9.58 -7.31 0.77
C TRP A 78 8.21 -7.35 1.45
N LEU A 79 7.32 -6.40 1.12
CA LEU A 79 5.94 -6.40 1.62
C LEU A 79 5.15 -7.62 1.14
N ALA A 80 5.41 -8.08 -0.09
CA ALA A 80 4.80 -9.28 -0.65
C ALA A 80 5.25 -10.53 0.13
N LEU A 81 6.54 -10.67 0.46
CA LEU A 81 7.05 -11.77 1.29
C LEU A 81 6.36 -11.82 2.65
N LEU A 82 6.23 -10.67 3.33
CA LEU A 82 5.51 -10.59 4.60
C LEU A 82 4.03 -10.98 4.45
N LYS A 83 3.37 -10.54 3.37
CA LYS A 83 1.98 -10.95 3.08
C LYS A 83 1.85 -12.42 2.69
N SER A 84 2.84 -13.02 2.04
CA SER A 84 2.82 -14.41 1.60
C SER A 84 2.69 -15.38 2.76
N CYS A 85 3.37 -15.12 3.89
CA CYS A 85 3.23 -15.95 5.08
C CYS A 85 1.77 -16.06 5.53
N TYR A 86 1.04 -14.95 5.56
CA TYR A 86 -0.38 -14.93 5.90
C TYR A 86 -1.23 -15.57 4.80
N PHE A 87 -1.05 -15.16 3.54
CA PHE A 87 -1.92 -15.58 2.45
C PHE A 87 -1.73 -17.04 2.04
N ALA A 88 -0.60 -17.67 2.37
CA ALA A 88 -0.36 -19.10 2.14
C ALA A 88 -1.09 -20.00 3.16
N THR A 89 -1.20 -19.58 4.42
CA THR A 89 -1.83 -20.42 5.47
C THR A 89 -3.35 -20.41 5.40
N VAL A 90 -3.96 -19.28 5.03
CA VAL A 90 -5.42 -19.14 4.97
C VAL A 90 -6.10 -20.20 4.08
N PRO A 91 -5.73 -20.38 2.80
CA PRO A 91 -6.38 -21.35 1.93
C PRO A 91 -6.10 -22.80 2.34
N SER A 92 -4.92 -23.11 2.93
CA SER A 92 -4.64 -24.47 3.41
C SER A 92 -5.57 -24.84 4.57
N MET A 93 -5.70 -23.94 5.55
CA MET A 93 -6.59 -24.13 6.68
C MET A 93 -8.07 -24.18 6.24
N MET A 94 -8.45 -23.37 5.25
CA MET A 94 -9.79 -23.44 4.66
C MET A 94 -10.05 -24.77 3.94
N ALA A 95 -9.06 -25.36 3.26
CA ALA A 95 -9.20 -26.65 2.59
C ALA A 95 -9.50 -27.79 3.57
N ASP A 96 -8.88 -27.77 4.74
CA ASP A 96 -9.02 -28.82 5.76
C ASP A 96 -10.42 -28.85 6.39
N LEU A 97 -11.16 -27.74 6.33
CA LEU A 97 -12.53 -27.61 6.85
C LEU A 97 -13.59 -28.29 5.97
N PHE A 98 -13.29 -28.58 4.69
CA PHE A 98 -14.26 -29.11 3.73
C PHE A 98 -13.92 -30.53 3.25
N PRO A 99 -14.93 -31.41 3.06
CA PRO A 99 -14.75 -32.73 2.44
C PRO A 99 -14.15 -32.65 1.02
N VAL A 100 -13.34 -33.64 0.65
CA VAL A 100 -12.57 -33.65 -0.63
C VAL A 100 -13.47 -33.46 -1.86
N SER A 101 -14.70 -33.99 -1.84
CA SER A 101 -15.65 -33.91 -2.96
C SER A 101 -16.23 -32.51 -3.19
N THR A 102 -16.25 -31.64 -2.18
CA THR A 102 -16.84 -30.29 -2.27
C THR A 102 -15.87 -29.17 -1.89
N ARG A 103 -14.60 -29.50 -1.59
CA ARG A 103 -13.58 -28.58 -1.09
C ARG A 103 -13.36 -27.34 -1.96
N ALA A 104 -13.20 -27.51 -3.26
CA ALA A 104 -12.94 -26.39 -4.17
C ALA A 104 -14.12 -25.41 -4.23
N SER A 105 -15.34 -25.95 -4.36
CA SER A 105 -16.57 -25.15 -4.41
C SER A 105 -16.87 -24.49 -3.06
N GLY A 106 -16.72 -25.20 -1.95
CA GLY A 106 -16.92 -24.68 -0.59
C GLY A 106 -15.93 -23.57 -0.24
N MET A 107 -14.64 -23.75 -0.57
CA MET A 107 -13.61 -22.72 -0.40
C MET A 107 -13.89 -21.48 -1.24
N SER A 108 -14.21 -21.67 -2.53
CA SER A 108 -14.52 -20.55 -3.43
C SER A 108 -15.75 -19.76 -2.96
N ILE A 109 -16.84 -20.44 -2.59
CA ILE A 109 -18.07 -19.76 -2.13
C ILE A 109 -17.82 -19.00 -0.82
N SER A 110 -17.21 -19.65 0.18
CA SER A 110 -16.93 -19.01 1.47
C SER A 110 -15.98 -17.82 1.33
N TYR A 111 -14.91 -17.96 0.54
CA TYR A 111 -13.97 -16.87 0.26
C TYR A 111 -14.65 -15.71 -0.50
N ASN A 112 -15.35 -15.99 -1.58
CA ASN A 112 -15.98 -14.94 -2.39
C ASN A 112 -17.07 -14.20 -1.64
N ILE A 113 -17.90 -14.88 -0.84
CA ILE A 113 -18.91 -14.20 -0.02
C ILE A 113 -18.24 -13.28 1.00
N ALA A 114 -17.23 -13.78 1.73
CA ALA A 114 -16.52 -12.99 2.72
C ALA A 114 -15.81 -11.77 2.10
N VAL A 115 -15.07 -11.97 1.01
CA VAL A 115 -14.39 -10.89 0.30
C VAL A 115 -15.38 -9.90 -0.32
N THR A 116 -16.51 -10.34 -0.83
CA THR A 116 -17.53 -9.45 -1.40
C THR A 116 -18.17 -8.59 -0.31
N VAL A 117 -18.63 -9.20 0.77
CA VAL A 117 -19.34 -8.51 1.86
C VAL A 117 -18.41 -7.60 2.65
N PHE A 118 -17.26 -8.11 3.08
CA PHE A 118 -16.35 -7.38 3.97
C PHE A 118 -15.27 -6.61 3.22
N GLY A 119 -14.82 -7.09 2.06
CA GLY A 119 -13.81 -6.43 1.24
C GLY A 119 -14.41 -5.49 0.20
N GLY A 120 -15.38 -5.96 -0.59
CA GLY A 120 -16.01 -5.21 -1.68
C GLY A 120 -16.73 -3.96 -1.19
N PHE A 121 -17.45 -4.05 -0.06
CA PHE A 121 -18.11 -2.89 0.55
C PHE A 121 -17.20 -2.08 1.49
N ALA A 122 -15.96 -2.53 1.78
CA ALA A 122 -15.06 -1.79 2.67
C ALA A 122 -14.87 -0.32 2.25
N PRO A 123 -14.62 0.03 0.96
CA PRO A 123 -14.44 1.42 0.57
C PRO A 123 -15.70 2.27 0.81
N LEU A 124 -16.89 1.68 0.63
CA LEU A 124 -18.17 2.34 0.87
C LEU A 124 -18.41 2.54 2.37
N ILE A 125 -18.22 1.50 3.18
CA ILE A 125 -18.38 1.55 4.64
C ILE A 125 -17.38 2.54 5.25
N CYS A 126 -16.11 2.46 4.86
CA CYS A 126 -15.08 3.41 5.30
C CYS A 126 -15.43 4.84 4.87
N SER A 127 -15.91 5.04 3.63
CA SER A 127 -16.33 6.37 3.18
C SER A 127 -17.49 6.90 4.01
N LEU A 128 -18.50 6.07 4.32
CA LEU A 128 -19.64 6.42 5.16
C LEU A 128 -19.21 6.78 6.59
N LEU A 129 -18.34 5.96 7.18
CA LEU A 129 -17.76 6.21 8.50
C LEU A 129 -16.99 7.53 8.53
N ILE A 130 -16.20 7.84 7.50
CA ILE A 130 -15.48 9.12 7.39
C ILE A 130 -16.47 10.28 7.30
N THR A 131 -17.51 10.19 6.48
CA THR A 131 -18.53 11.26 6.36
C THR A 131 -19.32 11.46 7.64
N ALA A 132 -19.62 10.39 8.38
CA ALA A 132 -20.41 10.45 9.60
C ALA A 132 -19.60 10.93 10.80
N THR A 133 -18.33 10.53 10.93
CA THR A 133 -17.48 10.89 12.08
C THR A 133 -16.59 12.10 11.84
N GLY A 134 -16.33 12.46 10.58
CA GLY A 134 -15.38 13.52 10.22
C GLY A 134 -13.90 13.19 10.48
N THR A 135 -13.59 11.96 10.92
CA THR A 135 -12.22 11.57 11.30
C THR A 135 -11.55 10.70 10.24
N SER A 136 -10.24 10.92 10.00
CA SER A 136 -9.44 10.06 9.11
C SER A 136 -9.10 8.70 9.73
N LEU A 137 -9.41 8.50 11.01
CA LEU A 137 -9.23 7.23 11.73
C LEU A 137 -10.38 6.23 11.49
N ALA A 138 -11.45 6.65 10.81
CA ALA A 138 -12.63 5.84 10.51
C ALA A 138 -12.35 4.45 9.90
N PRO A 139 -11.43 4.28 8.91
CA PRO A 139 -11.07 2.95 8.42
C PRO A 139 -10.47 2.04 9.49
N GLY A 140 -9.78 2.62 10.48
CA GLY A 140 -9.23 1.90 11.63
C GLY A 140 -10.34 1.30 12.50
N TYR A 141 -11.41 2.05 12.77
CA TYR A 141 -12.56 1.53 13.54
C TYR A 141 -13.25 0.37 12.84
N TYR A 142 -13.39 0.44 11.51
CA TYR A 142 -13.93 -0.67 10.72
C TYR A 142 -13.06 -1.93 10.85
N LEU A 143 -11.73 -1.79 10.70
CA LEU A 143 -10.80 -2.92 10.84
C LEU A 143 -10.78 -3.49 12.26
N MET A 144 -10.87 -2.64 13.30
CA MET A 144 -10.97 -3.09 14.69
C MET A 144 -12.24 -3.89 14.94
N ALA A 145 -13.39 -3.43 14.42
CA ALA A 145 -14.65 -4.16 14.55
C ALA A 145 -14.58 -5.53 13.85
N LEU A 146 -14.00 -5.60 12.65
CA LEU A 146 -13.77 -6.87 11.94
C LEU A 146 -12.78 -7.78 12.69
N ALA A 147 -11.74 -7.21 13.30
CA ALA A 147 -10.79 -7.98 14.10
C ALA A 147 -11.48 -8.59 15.33
N VAL A 148 -12.32 -7.83 16.04
CA VAL A 148 -13.11 -8.35 17.17
C VAL A 148 -14.07 -9.45 16.70
N LEU A 149 -14.77 -9.24 15.58
CA LEU A 149 -15.64 -10.25 14.98
C LEU A 149 -14.88 -11.55 14.64
N SER A 150 -13.68 -11.41 14.07
CA SER A 150 -12.80 -12.54 13.75
C SER A 150 -12.34 -13.28 15.01
N CYS A 151 -11.94 -12.56 16.06
CA CYS A 151 -11.59 -13.14 17.36
C CYS A 151 -12.78 -13.87 18.00
N ALA A 152 -13.99 -13.32 17.92
CA ALA A 152 -15.20 -13.95 18.45
C ALA A 152 -15.53 -15.25 17.68
N ALA A 153 -15.43 -15.22 16.35
CA ALA A 153 -15.63 -16.41 15.51
C ALA A 153 -14.60 -17.51 15.82
N LEU A 154 -13.33 -17.13 16.03
CA LEU A 154 -12.26 -18.06 16.42
C LEU A 154 -12.45 -18.64 17.82
N ALA A 155 -12.96 -17.85 18.77
CA ALA A 155 -13.28 -18.34 20.11
C ALA A 155 -14.45 -19.34 20.09
N GLY A 156 -15.43 -19.14 19.20
CA GLY A 156 -16.55 -20.05 18.99
C GLY A 156 -16.15 -21.36 18.30
N SER A 157 -15.23 -21.33 17.32
CA SER A 157 -14.82 -22.54 16.59
C SER A 157 -14.07 -23.56 17.46
N LYS A 158 -13.29 -23.10 18.44
CA LYS A 158 -12.63 -23.99 19.42
C LYS A 158 -13.61 -24.80 20.26
N ARG A 159 -14.83 -24.29 20.48
CA ARG A 159 -15.87 -25.01 21.25
C ARG A 159 -16.52 -26.12 20.43
N TYR A 160 -16.56 -25.98 19.11
CA TYR A 160 -17.15 -26.97 18.21
C TYR A 160 -16.26 -28.21 18.01
N GLN A 161 -14.93 -28.07 18.10
CA GLN A 161 -14.00 -29.20 18.01
C GLN A 161 -13.85 -29.99 19.32
N ALA A 162 -14.42 -29.50 20.42
CA ALA A 162 -14.34 -30.12 21.76
C ALA A 162 -15.61 -30.89 22.16
N THR A 163 -16.59 -31.04 21.24
CA THR A 163 -17.80 -31.85 21.40
C THR A 163 -17.82 -32.91 20.31
#